data_AF-A0AB35ZCI2-F1
#
_entry.id   AF-A0AB35ZCI2-F1
#
_cell.length_a   1.000
_cell.length_b   1.000
_cell.length_c   1.000
_cell.angle_alpha   90.00
_cell.angle_beta   90.00
_cell.angle_gamma   90.00
#
_symmetry.space_group_name_H-M   'P 1'
#
loop_
_entity.id
_entity.type
_entity.pdbx_description
1 polymer ?
#
loop_
_entity_poly.entity_id
_entity_poly.type
_entity_poly.pdbx_seq_one_letter_code
_entity_poly.pdbx_strand_id
1 'polypeptide(L)'
;MDYKWLSEEVLAVDNLAPANIITASTYTFGMLYAKAILRLLSLLGAKEGAKHKEGFVRAEYYLNPKYKHAIDYHLKYLVRIGYFKYEGIVEMPDFYECCYYNGNTYTFYVDYSDDNPDPKGSSSDISFSVILFWEQLYNCLCREFEEVRRMR
;
A
#
# COMPACT_ATOMS: atom_id res chain seq x y z
N MET A 1 -7.29 -13.98 -16.92
CA MET A 1 -6.37 -13.79 -15.78
C MET A 1 -6.81 -14.74 -14.68
N ASP A 2 -5.91 -15.58 -14.20
CA ASP A 2 -6.19 -16.56 -13.14
C ASP A 2 -6.13 -15.85 -11.78
N TYR A 3 -7.26 -15.80 -11.08
CA TYR A 3 -7.43 -15.08 -9.80
C TYR A 3 -7.14 -15.96 -8.58
N LYS A 4 -6.68 -17.20 -8.80
CA LYS A 4 -6.44 -18.21 -7.77
C LYS A 4 -5.39 -17.80 -6.73
N TRP A 5 -4.37 -17.05 -7.15
CA TRP A 5 -3.36 -16.52 -6.25
C TRP A 5 -3.92 -15.43 -5.30
N LEU A 6 -4.92 -14.65 -5.74
CA LEU A 6 -5.52 -13.58 -4.92
C LEU A 6 -6.32 -14.23 -3.80
N SER A 7 -7.03 -15.32 -4.11
CA SER A 7 -7.61 -16.15 -3.06
C SER A 7 -6.54 -16.77 -2.17
N GLU A 8 -5.40 -17.25 -2.68
CA GLU A 8 -4.38 -17.89 -1.84
C GLU A 8 -3.68 -16.92 -0.88
N GLU A 9 -3.33 -15.71 -1.31
CA GLU A 9 -2.70 -14.70 -0.43
C GLU A 9 -3.71 -14.06 0.54
N VAL A 10 -4.96 -13.84 0.13
CA VAL A 10 -6.02 -13.35 1.02
C VAL A 10 -6.49 -14.43 2.00
N LEU A 11 -6.63 -15.69 1.55
CA LEU A 11 -6.89 -16.83 2.42
C LEU A 11 -5.72 -17.07 3.37
N ALA A 12 -4.47 -16.76 2.99
CA ALA A 12 -3.34 -16.84 3.91
C ALA A 12 -3.47 -15.81 5.05
N VAL A 13 -4.07 -14.64 4.81
CA VAL A 13 -4.36 -13.63 5.84
C VAL A 13 -5.57 -14.05 6.69
N ASP A 14 -6.66 -14.51 6.07
CA ASP A 14 -7.90 -14.91 6.76
C ASP A 14 -7.76 -16.23 7.56
N ASN A 15 -6.89 -17.16 7.12
CA ASN A 15 -6.64 -18.43 7.84
C ASN A 15 -5.64 -18.31 9.00
N LEU A 16 -5.01 -17.15 9.19
CA LEU A 16 -4.19 -16.89 10.37
C LEU A 16 -5.11 -16.61 11.55
N ALA A 17 -5.49 -17.68 12.26
CA ALA A 17 -6.23 -17.58 13.52
C ALA A 17 -5.56 -16.55 14.47
N PRO A 18 -6.33 -15.79 15.27
CA PRO A 18 -5.81 -14.72 16.14
C PRO A 18 -4.66 -15.13 17.06
N ALA A 19 -4.56 -16.42 17.41
CA ALA A 19 -3.49 -16.97 18.25
C ALA A 19 -2.14 -17.12 17.53
N ASN A 20 -2.11 -17.25 16.20
CA ASN A 20 -0.88 -17.35 15.40
C ASN A 20 -0.33 -15.97 14.99
N ILE A 21 -1.13 -14.92 15.13
CA ILE A 21 -0.71 -13.51 14.99
C ILE A 21 0.36 -13.15 16.04
N ILE A 22 0.44 -13.91 17.14
CA ILE A 22 1.38 -13.66 18.25
C ILE A 22 2.83 -14.01 17.89
N THR A 23 3.10 -14.75 16.81
CA THR A 23 4.48 -15.09 16.36
C THR A 23 4.90 -14.51 15.02
N ALA A 24 3.96 -14.06 14.17
CA ALA A 24 4.27 -13.22 13.03
C ALA A 24 4.30 -11.76 13.50
N SER A 25 5.48 -11.14 13.51
CA SER A 25 5.63 -9.75 13.94
C SER A 25 4.64 -8.87 13.16
N THR A 26 4.09 -7.85 13.82
CA THR A 26 3.13 -6.92 13.20
C THR A 26 3.65 -6.33 11.87
N TYR A 27 4.96 -6.15 11.82
CA TYR A 27 5.73 -5.78 10.63
C TYR A 27 5.54 -6.73 9.43
N THR A 28 5.53 -8.05 9.68
CA THR A 28 5.33 -9.07 8.64
C THR A 28 3.97 -8.91 7.98
N PHE A 29 2.92 -8.64 8.76
CA PHE A 29 1.58 -8.40 8.21
C PHE A 29 1.49 -7.10 7.41
N GLY A 30 2.07 -6.00 7.91
CA GLY A 30 2.14 -4.75 7.15
C GLY A 30 2.84 -4.93 5.79
N MET A 31 3.93 -5.71 5.75
CA MET A 31 4.61 -6.04 4.50
C MET A 31 3.74 -6.85 3.53
N LEU A 32 2.93 -7.79 4.02
CA LEU A 32 2.01 -8.56 3.17
C LEU A 32 0.96 -7.63 2.53
N TYR A 33 0.35 -6.75 3.32
CA TYR A 33 -0.56 -5.73 2.79
C TYR A 33 0.13 -4.82 1.78
N ALA A 34 1.36 -4.36 2.06
CA ALA A 34 2.12 -3.52 1.15
C ALA A 34 2.33 -4.18 -0.22
N LYS A 35 2.66 -5.48 -0.25
CA LYS A 35 2.79 -6.26 -1.50
C LYS A 35 1.47 -6.36 -2.24
N ALA A 36 0.38 -6.68 -1.53
CA ALA A 36 -0.95 -6.74 -2.11
C ALA A 36 -1.39 -5.39 -2.70
N ILE A 37 -1.06 -4.30 -2.00
CA ILE A 37 -1.31 -2.92 -2.44
C ILE A 37 -0.51 -2.59 -3.69
N LEU A 38 0.79 -2.92 -3.81
CA LEU A 38 1.56 -2.70 -5.06
C LEU A 38 0.85 -3.28 -6.28
N ARG A 39 0.31 -4.49 -6.11
CA ARG A 39 -0.42 -5.17 -7.17
C ARG A 39 -1.75 -4.49 -7.48
N LEU A 40 -2.52 -4.11 -6.47
CA LEU A 40 -3.77 -3.33 -6.66
C LEU A 40 -3.50 -2.01 -7.37
N LEU A 41 -2.45 -1.28 -6.97
CA LEU A 41 -2.05 -0.03 -7.60
C LEU A 41 -1.71 -0.23 -9.08
N SER A 42 -1.00 -1.30 -9.44
CA SER A 42 -0.75 -1.65 -10.84
C SER A 42 -2.05 -1.92 -11.62
N LEU A 43 -2.99 -2.66 -11.02
CA LEU A 43 -4.30 -2.97 -11.63
C LEU A 43 -5.21 -1.76 -11.78
N LEU A 44 -5.14 -0.83 -10.83
CA LEU A 44 -5.85 0.45 -10.83
C LEU A 44 -5.21 1.50 -11.74
N GLY A 45 -4.03 1.21 -12.28
CA GLY A 45 -3.35 2.08 -13.25
C GLY A 45 -2.51 3.19 -12.61
N ALA A 46 -1.92 2.94 -11.43
CA ALA A 46 -0.87 3.79 -10.87
C ALA A 46 0.23 4.02 -11.92
N LYS A 47 0.55 5.28 -12.17
CA LYS A 47 1.45 5.65 -13.27
C LYS A 47 2.86 5.76 -12.77
N GLU A 48 3.73 4.88 -13.22
CA GLU A 48 5.18 5.03 -13.10
C GLU A 48 5.63 6.26 -13.92
N GLY A 49 6.33 7.19 -13.26
CA GLY A 49 6.93 8.36 -13.90
C GLY A 49 8.26 8.05 -14.57
N ALA A 50 8.94 9.09 -15.04
CA ALA A 50 10.30 8.96 -15.56
C ALA A 50 11.28 8.52 -14.44
N LYS A 51 12.28 7.70 -14.81
CA LYS A 51 13.34 7.29 -13.89
C LYS A 51 14.09 8.52 -13.37
N HIS A 52 14.15 8.65 -12.05
CA HIS A 52 14.87 9.71 -11.36
C HIS A 52 16.39 9.55 -11.58
N LYS A 53 17.14 10.66 -11.48
CA LYS A 53 18.61 10.64 -11.63
C LYS A 53 19.30 9.75 -10.60
N GLU A 54 18.66 9.55 -9.45
CA GLU A 54 19.15 8.70 -8.36
C GLU A 54 18.78 7.21 -8.54
N GLY A 55 18.21 6.84 -9.69
CA GLY A 55 18.05 5.44 -10.09
C GLY A 55 16.72 4.77 -9.72
N PHE A 56 15.77 5.50 -9.12
CA PHE A 56 14.42 4.99 -8.83
C PHE A 56 13.34 5.49 -9.78
N VAL A 57 12.21 4.80 -9.81
CA VAL A 57 10.97 5.24 -10.45
C VAL A 57 9.96 5.60 -9.36
N ARG A 58 9.26 6.71 -9.54
CA ARG A 58 8.16 7.13 -8.66
C ARG A 58 6.84 6.77 -9.31
N ALA A 59 5.92 6.17 -8.57
CA ALA A 59 4.57 5.94 -9.02
C ALA A 59 3.55 6.49 -8.03
N GLU A 60 2.44 6.99 -8.56
CA GLU A 60 1.39 7.65 -7.79
C GLU A 60 0.01 7.14 -8.16
N TYR A 61 -0.83 7.05 -7.14
CA TYR A 61 -2.25 6.75 -7.28
C TYR A 61 -3.09 7.66 -6.37
N TYR A 62 -4.01 8.39 -6.99
CA TYR A 62 -4.96 9.24 -6.30
C TYR A 62 -6.19 8.42 -5.93
N LEU A 63 -6.50 8.38 -4.64
CA LEU A 63 -7.62 7.62 -4.09
C LEU A 63 -8.95 8.26 -4.48
N ASN A 64 -9.94 7.43 -4.77
CA ASN A 64 -11.29 7.89 -5.08
C ASN A 64 -12.00 8.34 -3.78
N PRO A 65 -12.41 9.62 -3.66
CA PRO A 65 -13.09 10.14 -2.47
C PRO A 65 -14.35 9.38 -2.06
N LYS A 66 -15.01 8.72 -3.00
CA LYS A 66 -16.18 7.88 -2.76
C LYS A 66 -15.91 6.71 -1.82
N TYR A 67 -14.68 6.23 -1.66
CA TYR A 67 -14.40 5.05 -0.81
C TYR A 67 -13.72 5.40 0.52
N LYS A 68 -13.23 6.62 0.66
CA LYS A 68 -12.50 7.09 1.84
C LYS A 68 -13.40 7.36 3.06
N HIS A 69 -14.66 7.72 2.84
CA HIS A 69 -15.57 8.13 3.93
C HIS A 69 -16.04 6.97 4.83
N ALA A 70 -15.86 5.73 4.38
CA ALA A 70 -16.24 4.54 5.12
C ALA A 70 -15.10 3.96 5.98
N ILE A 71 -14.00 4.71 6.11
CA ILE A 71 -12.73 4.26 6.68
C ILE A 71 -12.29 5.25 7.78
N ASP A 72 -11.38 4.83 8.66
CA ASP A 72 -10.83 5.58 9.79
C ASP A 72 -10.52 7.06 9.50
N TYR A 73 -10.55 7.86 10.58
CA TYR A 73 -10.27 9.28 10.60
C TYR A 73 -8.95 9.68 9.93
N HIS A 74 -7.93 8.82 9.95
CA HIS A 74 -6.67 9.13 9.26
C HIS A 74 -6.80 8.94 7.74
N LEU A 75 -7.50 7.90 7.30
CA LEU A 75 -7.64 7.59 5.87
C LEU A 75 -8.65 8.47 5.14
N LYS A 76 -9.63 9.07 5.83
CA LYS A 76 -10.54 10.04 5.20
C LYS A 76 -9.80 11.25 4.60
N TYR A 77 -8.68 11.66 5.19
CA TYR A 77 -7.84 12.74 4.70
C TYR A 77 -6.79 12.28 3.70
N LEU A 78 -6.58 10.97 3.54
CA LEU A 78 -5.60 10.45 2.61
C LEU A 78 -6.02 10.77 1.18
N VAL A 79 -5.16 11.41 0.40
CA VAL A 79 -5.44 11.81 -0.99
C VAL A 79 -4.73 10.90 -1.96
N ARG A 80 -3.50 10.51 -1.64
CA ARG A 80 -2.62 9.79 -2.55
C ARG A 80 -1.82 8.76 -1.80
N ILE A 81 -1.58 7.64 -2.46
CA ILE A 81 -0.50 6.72 -2.12
C ILE A 81 0.48 6.69 -3.28
N GLY A 82 1.76 6.69 -2.96
CA GLY A 82 2.80 6.44 -3.94
C GLY A 82 3.86 5.49 -3.42
N TYR A 83 4.70 5.06 -4.34
CA TYR A 83 5.87 4.27 -4.04
C TYR A 83 7.07 4.73 -4.87
N PHE A 84 8.25 4.56 -4.29
CA PHE A 84 9.51 4.55 -5.03
C PHE A 84 9.89 3.11 -5.30
N LYS A 85 10.28 2.83 -6.55
CA LYS A 85 10.71 1.52 -7.03
C LYS A 85 12.17 1.62 -7.45
N TYR A 86 13.01 0.80 -6.84
CA TYR A 86 14.41 0.63 -7.18
C TYR A 86 14.57 -0.71 -7.89
N GLU A 87 15.27 -0.72 -9.02
CA GLU A 87 15.53 -1.95 -9.75
C GLU A 87 16.52 -2.83 -8.97
N GLY A 88 16.16 -4.09 -8.74
CA GLY A 88 16.95 -5.01 -7.93
C GLY A 88 16.72 -4.87 -6.43
N ILE A 89 17.43 -5.70 -5.66
CA ILE A 89 17.45 -5.64 -4.20
C ILE A 89 18.50 -4.60 -3.79
N VAL A 90 18.02 -3.43 -3.39
CA VAL A 90 18.85 -2.34 -2.88
C VAL A 90 18.76 -2.30 -1.37
N GLU A 91 19.91 -2.33 -0.71
CA GLU A 91 20.03 -2.05 0.73
C GLU A 91 19.83 -0.56 0.96
N MET A 92 18.78 -0.21 1.71
CA MET A 92 18.50 1.16 2.13
C MET A 92 18.91 1.35 3.59
N PRO A 93 19.22 2.59 4.00
CA PRO A 93 19.40 2.90 5.41
C PRO A 93 18.22 2.43 6.27
N ASP A 94 18.48 1.98 7.50
CA ASP A 94 17.49 1.37 8.41
C ASP A 94 16.27 2.25 8.72
N PHE A 95 16.35 3.55 8.49
CA PHE A 95 15.22 4.47 8.68
C PHE A 95 14.19 4.42 7.53
N TYR A 96 14.52 3.78 6.40
CA TYR A 96 13.57 3.52 5.32
C TYR A 96 12.96 2.13 5.45
N GLU A 97 11.63 2.08 5.60
CA GLU A 97 10.92 0.82 5.55
C GLU A 97 10.75 0.34 4.11
N CYS A 98 11.40 -0.78 3.80
CA CYS A 98 11.48 -1.34 2.45
C CYS A 98 10.65 -2.61 2.31
N CYS A 99 9.95 -2.73 1.20
CA CYS A 99 9.28 -3.95 0.76
C CYS A 99 9.99 -4.52 -0.47
N TYR A 100 10.36 -5.80 -0.43
CA TYR A 100 10.94 -6.51 -1.57
C TYR A 100 9.87 -7.31 -2.31
N TYR A 101 9.66 -7.01 -3.59
CA TYR A 101 8.63 -7.64 -4.41
C TYR A 101 9.07 -7.77 -5.88
N ASN A 102 8.85 -8.94 -6.49
CA ASN A 102 9.23 -9.23 -7.88
C ASN A 102 10.67 -8.80 -8.24
N GLY A 103 11.63 -9.05 -7.35
CA GLY A 103 13.05 -8.73 -7.56
C GLY A 103 13.41 -7.24 -7.45
N ASN A 104 12.52 -6.39 -6.96
CA ASN A 104 12.74 -4.95 -6.80
C ASN A 104 12.50 -4.50 -5.35
N THR A 105 13.15 -3.41 -4.94
CA THR A 105 12.94 -2.75 -3.65
C THR A 105 11.92 -1.62 -3.80
N TYR A 106 10.96 -1.54 -2.87
CA TYR A 106 9.93 -0.51 -2.82
C TYR A 106 9.93 0.20 -1.47
N THR A 107 9.73 1.51 -1.49
CA THR A 107 9.37 2.30 -0.30
C THR A 107 8.07 3.04 -0.58
N PHE A 108 7.23 3.22 0.43
CA PHE A 108 5.92 3.85 0.27
C PHE A 108 5.87 5.18 0.97
N TYR A 109 5.15 6.10 0.36
CA TYR A 109 4.75 7.35 0.97
C TYR A 109 3.28 7.58 0.69
N VAL A 110 2.66 8.40 1.52
CA VAL A 110 1.26 8.76 1.37
C VAL A 110 1.09 10.25 1.58
N ASP A 111 0.12 10.85 0.91
CA ASP A 111 -0.19 12.27 1.07
C ASP A 111 -1.59 12.48 1.62
N TYR A 112 -1.71 13.43 2.54
CA TYR A 112 -2.97 13.85 3.14
C TYR A 112 -3.39 15.24 2.65
N SER A 113 -4.69 15.51 2.66
CA SER A 113 -5.24 16.83 2.35
C SER A 113 -4.80 17.87 3.38
N ASP A 114 -4.74 19.14 2.99
CA ASP A 114 -4.45 20.27 3.88
C ASP A 114 -5.46 20.42 5.04
N ASP A 115 -6.66 19.85 4.89
CA ASP A 115 -7.67 19.78 5.96
C ASP A 115 -7.37 18.73 7.04
N ASN A 116 -6.24 18.01 6.93
CA ASN A 116 -5.79 17.04 7.93
C ASN A 116 -5.36 17.77 9.22
N PRO A 117 -5.98 17.49 10.38
CA PRO A 117 -5.63 18.15 11.63
C PRO A 117 -4.37 17.57 12.30
N ASP A 118 -3.78 16.51 11.75
CA ASP A 118 -2.48 16.01 12.22
C ASP A 118 -1.34 16.92 11.71
N PRO A 119 -0.54 17.52 12.61
CA PRO A 119 0.54 18.45 12.26
C PRO A 119 1.74 17.81 11.53
N LYS A 120 1.77 16.48 11.32
CA LYS A 120 2.90 15.78 10.66
C LYS A 120 3.02 15.97 9.14
N GLY A 121 2.32 16.94 8.55
CA GLY A 121 2.54 17.40 7.18
C GLY A 121 1.78 16.61 6.12
N SER A 122 1.76 17.17 4.91
CA SER A 122 0.97 16.68 3.78
C SER A 122 1.49 15.38 3.15
N SER A 123 2.68 14.89 3.53
CA SER A 123 3.26 13.63 3.05
C SER A 123 3.98 12.91 4.19
N SER A 124 3.78 11.59 4.34
CA SER A 124 4.45 10.78 5.37
C SER A 124 4.83 9.40 4.86
N ASP A 125 5.98 8.90 5.31
CA ASP A 125 6.31 7.48 5.28
C ASP A 125 5.43 6.73 6.31
N ILE A 126 4.93 5.55 5.95
CA ILE A 126 4.08 4.76 6.84
C ILE A 126 4.80 3.48 7.24
N SER A 127 4.95 3.30 8.55
CA SER A 127 5.52 2.07 9.09
C SER A 127 4.62 0.86 8.84
N PHE A 128 5.19 -0.26 8.40
CA PHE A 128 4.55 -1.58 8.31
C PHE A 128 4.06 -2.09 9.67
N SER A 129 4.55 -1.53 10.78
CA SER A 129 4.01 -1.84 12.11
C SER A 129 2.59 -1.30 12.33
N VAL A 130 2.13 -0.32 11.54
CA VAL A 130 0.79 0.27 11.63
C VAL A 130 -0.23 -0.56 10.83
N ILE A 131 -0.45 -1.81 11.24
CA ILE A 131 -1.26 -2.79 10.47
C ILE A 131 -2.64 -2.25 10.11
N LEU A 132 -3.34 -1.62 11.06
CA LEU A 132 -4.70 -1.13 10.83
C LEU A 132 -4.77 -0.15 9.66
N PHE A 133 -3.74 0.69 9.47
CA PHE A 133 -3.66 1.58 8.31
C PHE A 133 -3.57 0.77 7.01
N TRP A 134 -2.66 -0.20 6.96
CA TRP A 134 -2.40 -1.02 5.78
C TRP A 134 -3.62 -1.86 5.38
N GLU A 135 -4.29 -2.48 6.34
CA GLU A 135 -5.52 -3.25 6.14
C GLU A 135 -6.64 -2.36 5.58
N GLN A 136 -6.85 -1.20 6.18
CA GLN A 136 -7.91 -0.29 5.77
C GLN A 136 -7.65 0.30 4.38
N LEU A 137 -6.40 0.66 4.06
CA LEU A 137 -6.00 1.11 2.73
C LEU A 137 -6.19 0.01 1.69
N TYR A 138 -5.79 -1.23 1.99
CA TYR A 138 -6.03 -2.38 1.13
C TYR A 138 -7.53 -2.55 0.83
N ASN A 139 -8.37 -2.50 1.87
CA ASN A 139 -9.82 -2.59 1.74
C ASN A 139 -10.41 -1.43 0.91
N CYS A 140 -9.86 -0.22 1.02
CA CYS A 140 -10.23 0.93 0.18
C CYS A 140 -9.98 0.63 -1.30
N LEU A 141 -8.74 0.23 -1.62
CA LEU A 141 -8.30 -0.04 -2.99
C LEU A 141 -9.03 -1.24 -3.61
N CYS A 142 -9.35 -2.26 -2.82
CA CYS A 142 -10.18 -3.38 -3.26
C CYS A 142 -11.58 -2.91 -3.69
N ARG A 143 -12.22 -2.01 -2.95
CA ARG A 143 -13.54 -1.46 -3.32
C ARG A 143 -13.48 -0.63 -4.59
N GLU A 144 -12.42 0.18 -4.74
CA GLU A 144 -12.17 0.92 -5.98
C GLU A 144 -11.95 -0.04 -7.17
N PHE A 145 -11.17 -1.09 -6.98
CA PHE A 145 -10.89 -2.08 -8.01
C PHE A 145 -12.15 -2.83 -8.44
N GLU A 146 -13.00 -3.21 -7.49
CA GLU A 146 -14.30 -3.84 -7.78
C GLU A 146 -15.22 -2.93 -8.60
N GLU A 147 -15.21 -1.62 -8.35
CA GLU A 147 -15.96 -0.66 -9.18
C GLU A 147 -15.40 -0.59 -10.60
N VAL A 148 -14.08 -0.41 -10.75
CA VAL A 148 -13.42 -0.38 -12.06
C VAL A 148 -13.67 -1.68 -12.84
N ARG A 149 -13.68 -2.83 -12.15
CA ARG A 149 -13.95 -4.13 -12.75
C ARG A 149 -15.39 -4.26 -13.26
N ARG A 150 -16.38 -3.70 -12.56
CA ARG A 150 -17.80 -3.75 -12.97
C ARG A 150 -18.13 -2.81 -14.14
N MET A 151 -17.30 -1.80 -14.38
CA MET A 151 -17.47 -0.83 -15.46
C MET A 151 -16.80 -1.26 -16.78
N ARG A 152 -16.04 -2.36 -16.77
CA ARG A 152 -15.39 -2.96 -17.95
C ARG A 152 -16.19 -4.16 -18.44
#